data_AF-A0A3M4AXL6-F1
#
_entry.id   AF-A0A3M4AXL6-F1
#
_cell.length_a   1.000
_cell.length_b   1.000
_cell.length_c   1.000
_cell.angle_alpha   90.00
_cell.angle_beta   90.00
_cell.angle_gamma   90.00
#
_symmetry.space_group_name_H-M   'P 1'
#
loop_
_entity.id
_entity.type
_entity.pdbx_description
1 polymer ?
#
loop_
_entity_poly.entity_id
_entity_poly.type
_entity_poly.pdbx_seq_one_letter_code
_entity_poly.pdbx_strand_id
1 'polypeptide(L)'
;TPVLARAGYVYVFYQEKLWRELEIHVSETGNTYHDIDVARYRQQSGFLAGERKATGQALEDIWLPALWNNRHVQTLQLCFSEIQLSAARLERLEKDAASRNQRCNSPDLSGSKMRFKDLYKGKPDGKAMLDAFSGFDAKNPVAQALIAPIKATRLNLQYNAFPVSLAAPQRARQPGYERLLDHPARYLCDLSGQFPVESFREAKAFLAQAGRGVAVQDVRHLELTAMADALLASLPIEADAEPVDAGVLWEAQAGVVDVLENARQRQVCGVLLDDACYRLRHLRQRVDTCQQLFALCARHAVLHPHHASALLVQQLVVPRSIRGQENPLHAAMAKLHEPGRRAINQCTATVQRAVVWRHMLSAQDALVASLKQSATEQMLADHLSLEGFDYVAAMYELSRTLATLALLPSNVDPLAPGGDMVDAV
;
A
#
# COMPACT_ATOMS: atom_id res chain seq x y z
N THR A 1 7.79 -6.12 6.07
CA THR A 1 8.84 -7.00 5.50
C THR A 1 9.15 -6.59 4.06
N PRO A 2 10.36 -6.82 3.53
CA PRO A 2 10.56 -6.93 2.08
C PRO A 2 9.76 -8.13 1.51
N VAL A 3 9.30 -7.99 0.26
CA VAL A 3 8.56 -9.03 -0.47
C VAL A 3 9.17 -9.24 -1.85
N LEU A 4 8.90 -10.38 -2.50
CA LEU A 4 9.31 -10.65 -3.89
C LEU A 4 8.87 -9.52 -4.83
N ALA A 5 9.58 -9.30 -5.94
CA ALA A 5 9.23 -8.24 -6.89
C ALA A 5 7.87 -8.50 -7.59
N ARG A 6 7.24 -7.45 -8.12
CA ARG A 6 6.08 -7.58 -9.04
C ARG A 6 6.56 -7.83 -10.46
N ALA A 7 5.64 -8.24 -11.34
CA ALA A 7 5.89 -8.21 -12.78
C ALA A 7 6.27 -6.79 -13.20
N GLY A 8 7.21 -6.68 -14.14
CA GLY A 8 7.82 -5.42 -14.55
C GLY A 8 9.26 -5.62 -14.96
N TYR A 9 10.10 -4.62 -14.71
CA TYR A 9 11.47 -4.56 -15.21
C TYR A 9 12.44 -4.13 -14.12
N VAL A 10 13.61 -4.75 -14.08
CA VAL A 10 14.77 -4.31 -13.28
C VAL A 10 15.81 -3.74 -14.22
N TYR A 11 16.25 -2.52 -13.93
CA TYR A 11 17.35 -1.87 -14.63
C TYR A 11 18.58 -1.87 -13.74
N VAL A 12 19.70 -2.27 -14.33
CA VAL A 12 21.01 -2.25 -13.68
C VAL A 12 21.92 -1.35 -14.48
N PHE A 13 22.29 -0.21 -13.89
CA PHE A 13 23.28 0.71 -14.43
C PHE A 13 24.63 0.41 -13.78
N TYR A 14 25.68 0.35 -14.59
CA TYR A 14 27.06 0.21 -14.15
C TYR A 14 27.92 1.19 -14.92
N GLN A 15 28.75 1.96 -14.21
CA GLN A 15 29.56 3.04 -14.81
C GLN A 15 28.70 3.97 -15.68
N GLU A 16 27.55 4.38 -15.14
CA GLU A 16 26.62 5.35 -15.77
C GLU A 16 25.92 4.84 -17.04
N LYS A 17 26.18 3.60 -17.44
CA LYS A 17 25.58 2.94 -18.60
C LYS A 17 24.61 1.85 -18.17
N LEU A 18 23.50 1.71 -18.91
CA LEU A 18 22.61 0.57 -18.76
C LEU A 18 23.38 -0.69 -19.12
N TRP A 19 23.58 -1.55 -18.12
CA TRP A 19 24.30 -2.81 -18.23
C TRP A 19 23.34 -3.98 -18.42
N ARG A 20 22.26 -4.03 -17.64
CA ARG A 20 21.22 -5.06 -17.79
C ARG A 20 19.83 -4.44 -17.69
N GLU A 21 18.94 -4.95 -18.52
CA GLU A 21 17.50 -4.77 -18.42
C GLU A 21 16.91 -6.17 -18.30
N LEU A 22 16.17 -6.43 -17.23
CA LEU A 22 15.57 -7.73 -16.97
C LEU A 22 14.07 -7.61 -16.84
N GLU A 23 13.33 -8.40 -17.60
CA GLU A 23 11.89 -8.55 -17.42
C GLU A 23 11.60 -9.58 -16.31
N ILE A 24 10.69 -9.23 -15.41
CA ILE A 24 10.25 -10.07 -14.30
C ILE A 24 8.94 -10.73 -14.69
N HIS A 25 8.95 -12.05 -14.78
CA HIS A 25 7.74 -12.86 -14.93
C HIS A 25 7.35 -13.41 -13.56
N VAL A 26 6.07 -13.32 -13.23
CA VAL A 26 5.51 -13.80 -11.96
C VAL A 26 4.67 -15.05 -12.24
N SER A 27 4.95 -16.11 -11.51
CA SER A 27 4.22 -17.38 -11.59
C SER A 27 3.86 -17.90 -10.19
N GLU A 28 3.05 -18.95 -10.14
CA GLU A 28 2.69 -19.62 -8.89
C GLU A 28 3.90 -20.25 -8.17
N THR A 29 4.96 -20.60 -8.91
CA THR A 29 6.18 -21.19 -8.38
C THR A 29 7.25 -20.16 -7.99
N GLY A 30 7.00 -18.88 -8.24
CA GLY A 30 7.95 -17.79 -7.95
C GLY A 30 8.20 -16.88 -9.16
N ASN A 31 9.16 -15.98 -8.99
CA ASN A 31 9.54 -15.03 -10.03
C ASN A 31 10.69 -15.59 -10.87
N THR A 32 10.65 -15.33 -12.17
CA THR A 32 11.80 -15.54 -13.07
C THR A 32 12.23 -14.22 -13.69
N TYR A 33 13.53 -14.10 -13.92
CA TYR A 33 14.16 -12.90 -14.48
C TYR A 33 14.74 -13.22 -15.85
N HIS A 34 14.31 -12.48 -16.88
CA HIS A 34 14.68 -12.71 -18.28
C HIS A 34 15.45 -11.51 -18.81
N ASP A 35 16.70 -11.69 -19.21
CA ASP A 35 17.50 -10.61 -19.79
C ASP A 35 16.98 -10.16 -21.16
N ILE A 36 17.01 -8.86 -21.36
CA ILE A 36 16.90 -8.21 -22.66
C ILE A 36 18.32 -7.94 -23.17
N ASP A 37 18.59 -8.28 -24.44
CA ASP A 37 19.88 -7.99 -25.09
C ASP A 37 19.99 -6.48 -25.37
N VAL A 38 20.37 -5.73 -24.34
CA VAL A 38 20.49 -4.26 -24.38
C VAL A 38 21.43 -3.81 -25.51
N ALA A 39 22.47 -4.59 -25.83
CA ALA A 39 23.43 -4.25 -26.87
C ALA A 39 22.77 -4.24 -28.26
N ARG A 40 21.87 -5.19 -28.54
CA ARG A 40 21.08 -5.23 -29.78
C ARG A 40 20.19 -4.00 -29.96
N TYR A 41 19.73 -3.39 -28.87
CA TYR A 41 18.87 -2.21 -28.90
C TYR A 41 19.63 -0.89 -28.74
N ARG A 42 20.96 -0.92 -28.61
CA ARG A 42 21.80 0.28 -28.49
C ARG A 42 22.34 0.72 -29.85
N GLN A 43 22.29 2.01 -30.11
CA GLN A 43 22.84 2.66 -31.30
C GLN A 43 23.84 3.76 -30.93
N GLN A 44 24.56 4.32 -31.91
CA GLN A 44 25.54 5.38 -31.68
C GLN A 44 24.95 6.61 -30.99
N SER A 45 23.70 6.96 -31.31
CA SER A 45 23.02 8.14 -30.77
C SER A 45 22.12 7.85 -29.55
N GLY A 46 21.96 6.60 -29.12
CA GLY A 46 20.99 6.27 -28.07
C GLY A 46 20.45 4.83 -28.12
N PHE A 47 19.13 4.69 -27.92
CA PHE A 47 18.44 3.39 -27.96
C PHE A 47 17.41 3.34 -29.10
N LEU A 48 17.20 2.14 -29.65
CA LEU A 48 16.10 1.88 -30.56
C LEU A 48 14.75 2.14 -29.87
N ALA A 49 13.88 2.87 -30.57
CA ALA A 49 12.51 3.07 -30.13
C ALA A 49 11.68 1.78 -30.25
N GLY A 50 10.63 1.68 -29.44
CA GLY A 50 9.73 0.53 -29.39
C GLY A 50 10.08 -0.50 -28.32
N GLU A 51 9.35 -1.61 -28.37
CA GLU A 51 9.45 -2.72 -27.42
C GLU A 51 10.81 -3.45 -27.54
N ARG A 52 11.44 -3.71 -26.40
CA ARG A 52 12.65 -4.53 -26.30
C ARG A 52 12.29 -5.87 -25.70
N LYS A 53 12.38 -6.93 -26.50
CA LYS A 53 11.92 -8.26 -26.13
C LYS A 53 12.94 -8.98 -25.26
N ALA A 54 12.47 -9.60 -24.18
CA ALA A 54 13.29 -10.49 -23.38
C ALA A 54 13.65 -11.74 -24.18
N THR A 55 14.93 -12.09 -24.17
CA THR A 55 15.49 -13.25 -24.90
C THR A 55 16.36 -14.14 -24.03
N GLY A 56 16.70 -13.68 -22.82
CA GLY A 56 17.41 -14.44 -21.83
C GLY A 56 16.60 -15.62 -21.29
N GLN A 57 17.32 -16.64 -20.81
CA GLN A 57 16.72 -17.76 -20.11
C GLN A 57 16.07 -17.31 -18.80
N ALA A 58 15.07 -18.07 -18.34
CA ALA A 58 14.44 -17.85 -17.05
C ALA A 58 15.46 -18.09 -15.92
N LEU A 59 15.85 -17.02 -15.22
CA LEU A 59 16.71 -17.12 -14.05
C LEU A 59 15.89 -17.00 -12.77
N GLU A 60 16.18 -17.84 -11.77
CA GLU A 60 15.60 -17.70 -10.41
C GLU A 60 16.26 -16.57 -9.62
N ASP A 61 17.54 -16.28 -9.91
CA ASP A 61 18.31 -15.21 -9.28
C ASP A 61 19.16 -14.45 -10.29
N ILE A 62 19.54 -13.21 -9.94
CA ILE A 62 20.41 -12.37 -10.76
C ILE A 62 21.78 -12.20 -10.11
N TRP A 63 22.83 -12.24 -10.93
CA TRP A 63 24.19 -11.91 -10.50
C TRP A 63 24.45 -10.42 -10.61
N LEU A 64 24.85 -9.81 -9.49
CA LEU A 64 25.29 -8.42 -9.41
C LEU A 64 26.77 -8.35 -9.02
N PRO A 65 27.59 -7.52 -9.68
CA PRO A 65 29.01 -7.47 -9.42
C PRO A 65 29.26 -6.68 -8.12
N ALA A 66 29.67 -7.38 -7.06
CA ALA A 66 30.08 -6.75 -5.79
C ALA A 66 31.58 -6.38 -5.78
N LEU A 67 32.41 -7.19 -6.45
CA LEU A 67 33.86 -7.04 -6.55
C LEU A 67 34.29 -7.24 -8.01
N TRP A 68 35.18 -6.38 -8.48
CA TRP A 68 35.82 -6.49 -9.79
C TRP A 68 37.32 -6.18 -9.65
N ASN A 69 38.19 -7.10 -10.07
CA ASN A 69 39.65 -6.96 -9.92
C ASN A 69 40.08 -6.54 -8.49
N ASN A 70 39.54 -7.22 -7.47
CA ASN A 70 39.75 -6.93 -6.04
C ASN A 70 39.36 -5.51 -5.59
N ARG A 71 38.55 -4.81 -6.37
CA ARG A 71 37.99 -3.50 -6.01
C ARG A 71 36.48 -3.62 -5.87
N HIS A 72 35.94 -2.96 -4.85
CA HIS A 72 34.49 -2.87 -4.68
C HIS A 72 33.87 -2.09 -5.83
N VAL A 73 32.77 -2.61 -6.35
CA VAL A 73 31.97 -1.90 -7.35
C VAL A 73 31.13 -0.86 -6.63
N GLN A 74 31.42 0.42 -6.87
CA GLN A 74 30.75 1.56 -6.21
C GLN A 74 29.70 2.25 -7.08
N THR A 75 29.66 1.95 -8.38
CA THR A 75 28.85 2.67 -9.39
C THR A 75 27.65 1.86 -9.87
N LEU A 76 27.28 0.79 -9.15
CA LEU A 76 26.10 0.01 -9.47
C LEU A 76 24.84 0.72 -8.96
N GLN A 77 23.90 0.99 -9.86
CA GLN A 77 22.64 1.63 -9.54
C GLN A 77 21.49 0.81 -10.10
N LEU A 78 20.46 0.56 -9.30
CA LEU A 78 19.34 -0.30 -9.66
C LEU A 78 18.02 0.43 -9.49
N CYS A 79 17.07 0.15 -10.37
CA CYS A 79 15.70 0.54 -10.17
C CYS A 79 14.71 -0.50 -10.71
N PHE A 80 13.54 -0.56 -10.08
CA PHE A 80 12.40 -1.32 -10.57
C PHE A 80 11.42 -0.39 -11.27
N SER A 81 10.83 -0.83 -12.38
CA SER A 81 9.75 -0.14 -13.09
C SER A 81 8.68 -1.14 -13.49
N GLU A 82 7.40 -0.82 -13.30
CA GLU A 82 6.30 -1.68 -13.78
C GLU A 82 6.21 -1.70 -15.31
N ILE A 83 6.58 -0.61 -15.95
CA ILE A 83 6.61 -0.46 -17.41
C ILE A 83 8.03 -0.59 -17.95
N GLN A 84 8.15 -0.98 -19.22
CA GLN A 84 9.40 -0.89 -19.93
C GLN A 84 9.74 0.59 -20.17
N LEU A 85 10.90 1.06 -19.69
CA LEU A 85 11.32 2.45 -19.88
C LEU A 85 11.50 2.77 -21.36
N SER A 86 11.05 3.95 -21.81
CA SER A 86 11.23 4.36 -23.20
C SER A 86 12.71 4.58 -23.55
N ALA A 87 13.04 4.51 -24.83
CA ALA A 87 14.40 4.78 -25.32
C ALA A 87 14.91 6.16 -24.85
N ALA A 88 14.08 7.21 -25.01
CA ALA A 88 14.40 8.55 -24.57
C ALA A 88 14.65 8.64 -23.05
N ARG A 89 13.90 7.88 -22.26
CA ARG A 89 14.08 7.83 -20.81
C ARG A 89 15.38 7.14 -20.42
N LEU A 90 15.71 6.02 -21.04
CA LEU A 90 17.00 5.34 -20.82
C LEU A 90 18.18 6.24 -21.17
N GLU A 91 18.11 6.94 -22.30
CA GLU A 91 19.14 7.92 -22.68
C GLU A 91 19.29 9.03 -21.65
N ARG A 92 18.17 9.59 -21.16
CA ARG A 92 18.20 10.61 -20.13
C ARG A 92 18.86 10.09 -18.85
N LEU A 93 18.52 8.88 -18.42
CA LEU A 93 19.11 8.27 -17.24
C LEU A 93 20.60 7.97 -17.41
N GLU A 94 21.10 7.66 -18.61
CA GLU A 94 22.55 7.54 -18.85
C GLU A 94 23.26 8.90 -18.85
N LYS A 95 22.65 9.91 -19.47
CA LYS A 95 23.26 11.24 -19.68
C LYS A 95 23.19 12.15 -18.45
N ASP A 96 22.18 12.02 -17.61
CA ASP A 96 21.93 12.88 -16.44
C ASP A 96 22.08 12.11 -15.13
N ALA A 97 23.24 12.29 -14.48
CA ALA A 97 23.54 11.68 -13.20
C ALA A 97 22.57 12.11 -12.08
N ALA A 98 22.04 13.34 -12.11
CA ALA A 98 21.10 13.80 -11.09
C ALA A 98 19.77 13.05 -11.18
N SER A 99 19.20 12.96 -12.39
CA SER A 99 17.98 12.15 -12.62
C SER A 99 18.21 10.69 -12.24
N ARG A 100 19.35 10.11 -12.60
CA ARG A 100 19.69 8.71 -12.27
C ARG A 100 19.81 8.48 -10.76
N ASN A 101 20.49 9.37 -10.04
CA ASN A 101 20.64 9.30 -8.57
C ASN A 101 19.33 9.48 -7.82
N GLN A 102 18.39 10.25 -8.37
CA GLN A 102 17.04 10.40 -7.79
C GLN A 102 16.16 9.17 -8.06
N ARG A 103 16.38 8.47 -9.18
CA ARG A 103 15.55 7.34 -9.62
C ARG A 103 16.03 5.98 -9.10
N CYS A 104 17.34 5.79 -9.01
CA CYS A 104 17.97 4.51 -8.73
C CYS A 104 18.51 4.44 -7.30
N ASN A 105 18.50 3.24 -6.73
CA ASN A 105 19.16 2.92 -5.48
C ASN A 105 20.55 2.34 -5.75
N SER A 106 21.53 2.69 -4.92
CA SER A 106 22.90 2.14 -4.96
C SER A 106 23.14 1.30 -3.70
N PRO A 107 22.58 0.07 -3.62
CA PRO A 107 22.78 -0.78 -2.46
C PRO A 107 24.24 -1.20 -2.33
N ASP A 108 24.76 -1.16 -1.12
CA ASP A 108 26.08 -1.70 -0.83
C ASP A 108 26.02 -3.24 -0.91
N LEU A 109 26.71 -3.78 -1.92
CA LEU A 109 26.80 -5.22 -2.17
C LEU A 109 27.96 -5.88 -1.44
N SER A 110 28.76 -5.13 -0.67
CA SER A 110 29.83 -5.71 0.14
C SER A 110 29.25 -6.52 1.30
N GLY A 111 28.91 -7.78 1.01
CA GLY A 111 28.47 -8.74 2.00
C GLY A 111 29.66 -9.37 2.72
N SER A 112 29.67 -9.27 4.06
CA SER A 112 30.51 -10.12 4.89
C SER A 112 29.70 -10.63 6.07
N LYS A 113 30.06 -11.83 6.58
CA LYS A 113 29.39 -12.41 7.75
C LYS A 113 29.41 -11.47 8.96
N MET A 114 30.50 -10.72 9.13
CA MET A 114 30.64 -9.71 10.19
C MET A 114 29.68 -8.54 9.96
N ARG A 115 29.67 -7.97 8.76
CA ARG A 115 28.79 -6.84 8.43
C ARG A 115 27.30 -7.19 8.57
N PHE A 116 26.89 -8.35 8.09
CA PHE A 116 25.50 -8.81 8.25
C PHE A 116 25.14 -9.04 9.72
N LYS A 117 26.08 -9.55 10.54
CA LYS A 117 25.88 -9.66 11.98
C LYS A 117 25.69 -8.29 12.61
N ASP A 118 26.51 -7.31 12.26
CA ASP A 118 26.43 -5.96 12.84
C ASP A 118 25.14 -5.23 12.43
N LEU A 119 24.73 -5.37 11.16
CA LEU A 119 23.53 -4.72 10.63
C LEU A 119 22.22 -5.36 11.08
N TYR A 120 22.19 -6.68 11.29
CA TYR A 120 20.91 -7.41 11.40
C TYR A 120 20.79 -8.34 12.62
N LYS A 121 21.89 -8.75 13.28
CA LYS A 121 21.77 -9.66 14.44
C LYS A 121 21.13 -8.91 15.62
N GLY A 122 20.05 -9.48 16.17
CA GLY A 122 19.29 -8.87 17.27
C GLY A 122 18.52 -7.61 16.87
N LYS A 123 18.39 -7.33 15.57
CA LYS A 123 17.53 -6.29 15.03
C LYS A 123 16.17 -6.89 14.61
N PRO A 124 15.12 -6.07 14.49
CA PRO A 124 13.81 -6.51 14.01
C PRO A 124 13.92 -7.28 12.68
N ASP A 125 13.34 -8.47 12.63
CA ASP A 125 13.26 -9.28 11.40
C ASP A 125 12.06 -8.88 10.53
N GLY A 126 11.86 -9.59 9.42
CA GLY A 126 10.77 -9.33 8.49
C GLY A 126 9.39 -9.43 9.14
N LYS A 127 9.18 -10.36 10.08
CA LYS A 127 7.92 -10.52 10.80
C LYS A 127 7.67 -9.33 11.72
N ALA A 128 8.66 -8.95 12.53
CA ALA A 128 8.58 -7.75 13.37
C ALA A 128 8.32 -6.48 12.54
N MET A 129 8.93 -6.35 11.35
CA MET A 129 8.63 -5.26 10.43
C MET A 129 7.18 -5.33 9.91
N LEU A 130 6.69 -6.50 9.53
CA LEU A 130 5.32 -6.67 9.04
C LEU A 130 4.31 -6.24 10.11
N ASP A 131 4.45 -6.74 11.33
CA ASP A 131 3.53 -6.46 12.43
C ASP A 131 3.53 -4.96 12.77
N ALA A 132 4.72 -4.36 12.88
CA ALA A 132 4.83 -2.96 13.24
C ALA A 132 4.35 -1.99 12.17
N PHE A 133 4.63 -2.25 10.88
CA PHE A 133 4.16 -1.37 9.81
C PHE A 133 2.67 -1.55 9.53
N SER A 134 2.12 -2.76 9.69
CA SER A 134 0.69 -3.01 9.52
C SER A 134 -0.14 -2.42 10.66
N GLY A 135 0.43 -2.29 11.85
CA GLY A 135 -0.24 -1.71 13.03
C GLY A 135 0.10 -0.25 13.30
N PHE A 136 0.79 0.44 12.40
CA PHE A 136 1.32 1.78 12.67
C PHE A 136 0.24 2.86 12.62
N ASP A 137 0.04 3.54 13.76
CA ASP A 137 -0.76 4.77 13.83
C ASP A 137 0.17 5.99 13.96
N ALA A 138 0.24 6.79 12.90
CA ALA A 138 1.06 8.01 12.87
C ALA A 138 0.60 9.06 13.89
N LYS A 139 -0.64 9.01 14.39
CA LYS A 139 -1.16 9.98 15.36
C LYS A 139 -0.87 9.58 16.81
N ASN A 140 -0.33 8.39 17.06
CA ASN A 140 0.02 7.91 18.40
C ASN A 140 1.52 8.11 18.69
N PRO A 141 1.91 9.01 19.61
CA PRO A 141 3.31 9.28 19.93
C PRO A 141 4.09 8.05 20.44
N VAL A 142 3.42 7.15 21.17
CA VAL A 142 4.03 5.91 21.66
C VAL A 142 4.32 4.96 20.49
N ALA A 143 3.39 4.85 19.53
CA ALA A 143 3.60 4.07 18.31
C ALA A 143 4.75 4.64 17.46
N GLN A 144 4.92 5.97 17.40
CA GLN A 144 6.04 6.60 16.71
C GLN A 144 7.40 6.26 17.36
N ALA A 145 7.48 6.24 18.68
CA ALA A 145 8.72 5.88 19.39
C ALA A 145 9.08 4.40 19.19
N LEU A 146 8.09 3.51 19.30
CA LEU A 146 8.29 2.06 19.17
C LEU A 146 8.71 1.64 17.75
N ILE A 147 8.30 2.38 16.71
CA ILE A 147 8.63 2.02 15.32
C ILE A 147 10.01 2.52 14.86
N ALA A 148 10.66 3.42 15.60
CA ALA A 148 11.96 4.00 15.21
C ALA A 148 13.06 2.96 14.90
N PRO A 149 13.35 1.95 15.75
CA PRO A 149 14.35 0.92 15.45
C PRO A 149 13.97 0.05 14.23
N ILE A 150 12.67 -0.14 14.00
CA ILE A 150 12.14 -0.91 12.87
C ILE A 150 12.32 -0.12 11.57
N LYS A 151 12.03 1.19 11.58
CA LYS A 151 12.33 2.10 10.47
C LYS A 151 13.81 2.12 10.13
N ALA A 152 14.69 2.20 11.13
CA ALA A 152 16.13 2.15 10.92
C ALA A 152 16.57 0.83 10.26
N THR A 153 16.01 -0.29 10.69
CA THR A 153 16.33 -1.60 10.09
C THR A 153 15.82 -1.69 8.64
N ARG A 154 14.59 -1.23 8.36
CA ARG A 154 14.04 -1.14 7.00
C ARG A 154 14.86 -0.21 6.09
N LEU A 155 15.44 0.86 6.65
CA LEU A 155 16.34 1.76 5.93
C LEU A 155 17.67 1.05 5.60
N ASN A 156 18.21 0.26 6.53
CA ASN A 156 19.40 -0.55 6.26
C ASN A 156 19.19 -1.55 5.12
N LEU A 157 17.99 -2.15 5.00
CA LEU A 157 17.65 -3.02 3.86
C LEU A 157 17.62 -2.29 2.51
N GLN A 158 17.34 -0.98 2.50
CA GLN A 158 17.30 -0.18 1.29
C GLN A 158 18.72 0.16 0.77
N TYR A 159 19.66 0.37 1.70
CA TYR A 159 21.03 0.76 1.35
C TYR A 159 22.05 -0.38 1.32
N ASN A 160 21.66 -1.61 1.66
CA ASN A 160 22.58 -2.74 1.72
C ASN A 160 21.90 -4.00 1.18
N ALA A 161 22.68 -4.87 0.54
CA ALA A 161 22.25 -6.24 0.34
C ALA A 161 22.02 -6.92 1.70
N PHE A 162 21.02 -7.79 1.77
CA PHE A 162 20.63 -8.43 3.02
C PHE A 162 20.34 -9.93 2.81
N PRO A 163 20.66 -10.81 3.77
CA PRO A 163 20.28 -12.21 3.67
C PRO A 163 18.76 -12.37 3.53
N VAL A 164 18.30 -13.15 2.54
CA VAL A 164 16.85 -13.40 2.35
C VAL A 164 16.21 -14.01 3.59
N SER A 165 17.01 -14.68 4.45
CA SER A 165 16.59 -15.18 5.76
C SER A 165 15.95 -14.12 6.67
N LEU A 166 16.22 -12.82 6.45
CA LEU A 166 15.60 -11.72 7.20
C LEU A 166 14.18 -11.39 6.74
N ALA A 167 13.82 -11.69 5.49
CA ALA A 167 12.45 -11.49 5.01
C ALA A 167 11.50 -12.46 5.74
N ALA A 168 10.28 -12.02 6.03
CA ALA A 168 9.25 -12.93 6.52
C ALA A 168 8.96 -14.02 5.46
N PRO A 169 8.63 -15.26 5.88
CA PRO A 169 8.11 -16.27 4.97
C PRO A 169 6.91 -15.72 4.19
N GLN A 170 6.82 -16.05 2.91
CA GLN A 170 5.78 -15.48 2.06
C GLN A 170 5.34 -16.43 0.96
N ARG A 171 4.09 -16.28 0.52
CA ARG A 171 3.53 -16.97 -0.64
C ARG A 171 4.01 -16.35 -1.95
N ALA A 172 3.83 -17.10 -3.04
CA ALA A 172 3.98 -16.54 -4.38
C ALA A 172 3.01 -15.37 -4.58
N ARG A 173 3.43 -14.39 -5.39
CA ARG A 173 2.68 -13.16 -5.64
C ARG A 173 1.41 -13.47 -6.42
N GLN A 174 0.30 -12.82 -6.05
CA GLN A 174 -0.97 -12.89 -6.76
C GLN A 174 -1.47 -11.46 -7.02
N PRO A 175 -0.92 -10.77 -8.04
CA PRO A 175 -1.12 -9.33 -8.19
C PRO A 175 -2.59 -8.89 -8.29
N GLY A 176 -3.46 -9.72 -8.89
CA GLY A 176 -4.90 -9.44 -8.97
C GLY A 176 -5.56 -9.43 -7.59
N TYR A 177 -5.34 -10.48 -6.80
CA TYR A 177 -5.90 -10.61 -5.46
C TYR A 177 -5.31 -9.58 -4.49
N GLU A 178 -4.00 -9.38 -4.52
CA GLU A 178 -3.30 -8.39 -3.68
C GLU A 178 -3.81 -6.95 -3.89
N ARG A 179 -4.28 -6.62 -5.10
CA ARG A 179 -4.86 -5.31 -5.36
C ARG A 179 -6.14 -5.11 -4.56
N LEU A 180 -6.91 -6.14 -4.25
CA LEU A 180 -8.21 -6.03 -3.59
C LEU A 180 -8.11 -5.83 -2.06
N LEU A 181 -6.90 -5.80 -1.50
CA LEU A 181 -6.66 -5.79 -0.05
C LEU A 181 -6.10 -4.45 0.45
N ASP A 182 -6.41 -4.09 1.69
CA ASP A 182 -5.84 -2.95 2.40
C ASP A 182 -4.43 -3.27 2.96
N HIS A 183 -4.22 -4.51 3.44
CA HIS A 183 -2.92 -4.99 3.94
C HIS A 183 -2.39 -6.19 3.13
N PRO A 184 -2.03 -6.00 1.84
CA PRO A 184 -1.56 -7.07 0.96
C PRO A 184 -0.29 -7.77 1.47
N ALA A 185 0.55 -7.09 2.24
CA ALA A 185 1.73 -7.70 2.84
C ALA A 185 1.39 -8.74 3.92
N ARG A 186 0.27 -8.58 4.64
CA ARG A 186 -0.19 -9.57 5.63
C ARG A 186 -0.69 -10.83 4.92
N TYR A 187 -1.46 -10.65 3.85
CA TYR A 187 -1.84 -11.74 2.95
C TYR A 187 -0.63 -12.48 2.38
N LEU A 188 0.36 -11.75 1.85
CA LEU A 188 1.57 -12.36 1.31
C LEU A 188 2.37 -13.15 2.35
N CYS A 189 2.32 -12.77 3.61
CA CYS A 189 3.03 -13.48 4.68
C CYS A 189 2.18 -14.52 5.41
N ASP A 190 0.92 -14.70 5.01
CA ASP A 190 0.08 -15.78 5.48
C ASP A 190 0.30 -17.04 4.63
N LEU A 191 1.03 -18.01 5.16
CA LEU A 191 1.23 -19.31 4.51
C LEU A 191 0.06 -20.28 4.76
N SER A 192 -0.82 -19.99 5.72
CA SER A 192 -1.94 -20.87 6.10
C SER A 192 -3.17 -20.72 5.19
N GLY A 193 -3.30 -19.58 4.51
CA GLY A 193 -4.46 -19.25 3.69
C GLY A 193 -5.68 -18.80 4.49
N GLN A 194 -5.52 -18.52 5.79
CA GLN A 194 -6.59 -18.07 6.69
C GLN A 194 -6.79 -16.56 6.71
N PHE A 195 -5.85 -15.77 6.18
CA PHE A 195 -5.93 -14.30 6.18
C PHE A 195 -7.29 -13.77 5.69
N PRO A 196 -7.85 -14.22 4.55
CA PRO A 196 -9.13 -13.67 4.07
C PRO A 196 -10.28 -13.93 5.06
N VAL A 197 -10.38 -15.15 5.59
CA VAL A 197 -11.44 -15.54 6.54
C VAL A 197 -11.29 -14.77 7.85
N GLU A 198 -10.06 -14.64 8.35
CA GLU A 198 -9.78 -13.91 9.58
C GLU A 198 -10.11 -12.43 9.43
N SER A 199 -9.71 -11.79 8.33
CA SER A 199 -10.02 -10.40 8.03
C SER A 199 -11.52 -10.14 7.91
N PHE A 200 -12.27 -11.03 7.27
CA PHE A 200 -13.72 -10.89 7.15
C PHE A 200 -14.45 -11.12 8.48
N ARG A 201 -13.96 -12.07 9.29
CA ARG A 201 -14.45 -12.30 10.66
C ARG A 201 -14.20 -11.08 11.55
N GLU A 202 -13.00 -10.49 11.48
CA GLU A 202 -12.65 -9.26 12.19
C GLU A 202 -13.55 -8.09 11.77
N ALA A 203 -13.79 -7.93 10.46
CA ALA A 203 -14.69 -6.91 9.94
C ALA A 203 -16.13 -7.07 10.44
N LYS A 204 -16.68 -8.29 10.45
CA LYS A 204 -18.00 -8.58 11.02
C LYS A 204 -18.06 -8.31 12.52
N ALA A 205 -17.03 -8.69 13.26
CA ALA A 205 -16.94 -8.43 14.70
C ALA A 205 -16.90 -6.92 14.99
N PHE A 206 -16.12 -6.17 14.22
CA PHE A 206 -16.08 -4.71 14.26
C PHE A 206 -17.47 -4.11 14.01
N LEU A 207 -18.13 -4.49 12.92
CA LEU A 207 -19.46 -3.98 12.58
C LEU A 207 -20.50 -4.31 13.67
N ALA A 208 -20.46 -5.50 14.25
CA ALA A 208 -21.35 -5.90 15.33
C ALA A 208 -21.13 -5.07 16.61
N GLN A 209 -19.87 -4.70 16.92
CA GLN A 209 -19.56 -3.83 18.05
C GLN A 209 -19.94 -2.36 17.75
N ALA A 210 -19.62 -1.87 16.56
CA ALA A 210 -19.97 -0.52 16.12
C ALA A 210 -21.49 -0.32 16.04
N GLY A 211 -22.23 -1.36 15.66
CA GLY A 211 -23.71 -1.39 15.69
C GLY A 211 -24.32 -1.29 17.09
N ARG A 212 -23.52 -1.36 18.16
CA ARG A 212 -23.95 -1.03 19.53
C ARG A 212 -23.68 0.43 19.90
N GLY A 213 -23.13 1.24 18.99
CA GLY A 213 -22.81 2.65 19.21
C GLY A 213 -21.59 2.87 20.10
N VAL A 214 -20.74 1.85 20.26
CA VAL A 214 -19.55 1.86 21.12
C VAL A 214 -18.31 2.02 20.27
N ALA A 215 -17.47 3.01 20.59
CA ALA A 215 -16.18 3.19 19.94
C ALA A 215 -15.30 1.94 20.07
N VAL A 216 -14.72 1.50 18.95
CA VAL A 216 -13.81 0.35 18.91
C VAL A 216 -12.36 0.84 18.95
N GLN A 217 -11.59 0.36 19.92
CA GLN A 217 -10.23 0.85 20.16
C GLN A 217 -9.19 0.27 19.18
N ASP A 218 -9.28 -1.02 18.85
CA ASP A 218 -8.32 -1.66 17.94
C ASP A 218 -8.93 -1.94 16.57
N VAL A 219 -8.57 -1.10 15.60
CA VAL A 219 -8.97 -1.24 14.19
C VAL A 219 -7.76 -1.15 13.26
N ARG A 220 -6.54 -1.24 13.81
CA ARG A 220 -5.30 -1.03 13.06
C ARG A 220 -5.08 -2.08 11.97
N HIS A 221 -5.65 -3.26 12.18
CA HIS A 221 -5.54 -4.43 11.33
C HIS A 221 -6.82 -4.70 10.52
N LEU A 222 -7.81 -3.81 10.61
CA LEU A 222 -9.09 -3.96 9.94
C LEU A 222 -8.91 -3.79 8.43
N GLU A 223 -9.27 -4.81 7.67
CA GLU A 223 -9.40 -4.72 6.21
C GLU A 223 -10.66 -3.90 5.86
N LEU A 224 -10.48 -2.69 5.34
CA LEU A 224 -11.61 -1.84 4.95
C LEU A 224 -12.42 -2.41 3.79
N THR A 225 -11.78 -3.14 2.87
CA THR A 225 -12.51 -3.85 1.80
C THR A 225 -13.37 -4.97 2.37
N ALA A 226 -12.87 -5.72 3.38
CA ALA A 226 -13.67 -6.71 4.09
C ALA A 226 -14.84 -6.08 4.85
N MET A 227 -14.63 -4.89 5.45
CA MET A 227 -15.69 -4.10 6.07
C MET A 227 -16.75 -3.67 5.05
N ALA A 228 -16.33 -3.23 3.85
CA ALA A 228 -17.25 -2.82 2.79
C ALA A 228 -18.13 -3.98 2.35
N ASP A 229 -17.54 -5.13 2.09
CA ASP A 229 -18.24 -6.35 1.69
C ASP A 229 -19.16 -6.88 2.80
N ALA A 230 -18.70 -6.87 4.05
CA ALA A 230 -19.51 -7.30 5.19
C ALA A 230 -20.71 -6.36 5.42
N LEU A 231 -20.52 -5.05 5.24
CA LEU A 231 -21.57 -4.06 5.38
C LEU A 231 -22.57 -4.16 4.23
N LEU A 232 -22.10 -4.29 2.99
CA LEU A 232 -22.93 -4.50 1.80
C LEU A 232 -23.80 -5.75 1.94
N ALA A 233 -23.23 -6.87 2.40
CA ALA A 233 -23.96 -8.12 2.66
C ALA A 233 -25.02 -7.99 3.77
N SER A 234 -24.94 -6.97 4.63
CA SER A 234 -25.94 -6.71 5.67
C SER A 234 -27.11 -5.83 5.21
N LEU A 235 -26.99 -5.18 4.04
CA LEU A 235 -28.03 -4.33 3.49
C LEU A 235 -29.11 -5.17 2.80
N PRO A 236 -30.37 -4.70 2.76
CA PRO A 236 -31.42 -5.33 1.96
C PRO A 236 -31.00 -5.44 0.49
N ILE A 237 -31.26 -6.60 -0.13
CA ILE A 237 -31.02 -6.82 -1.55
C ILE A 237 -32.01 -5.94 -2.34
N GLU A 238 -31.48 -5.06 -3.19
CA GLU A 238 -32.30 -4.29 -4.14
C GLU A 238 -32.81 -5.23 -5.23
N ALA A 239 -34.07 -5.11 -5.62
CA ALA A 239 -34.74 -6.07 -6.52
C ALA A 239 -34.07 -6.22 -7.90
N ASP A 240 -33.30 -5.21 -8.33
CA ASP A 240 -32.59 -5.16 -9.61
C ASP A 240 -31.06 -5.27 -9.48
N ALA A 241 -30.53 -5.59 -8.29
CA ALA A 241 -29.09 -5.70 -8.09
C ALA A 241 -28.55 -7.02 -8.63
N GLU A 242 -27.45 -6.96 -9.39
CA GLU A 242 -26.68 -8.15 -9.71
C GLU A 242 -26.18 -8.82 -8.41
N PRO A 243 -26.18 -10.16 -8.33
CA PRO A 243 -25.65 -10.85 -7.17
C PRO A 243 -24.17 -10.49 -6.99
N VAL A 244 -23.87 -9.76 -5.91
CA VAL A 244 -22.50 -9.44 -5.53
C VAL A 244 -21.90 -10.67 -4.87
N ASP A 245 -21.00 -11.37 -5.56
CA ASP A 245 -20.26 -12.51 -5.00
C ASP A 245 -19.12 -12.06 -4.08
N ALA A 246 -19.45 -11.21 -3.10
CA ALA A 246 -18.50 -10.72 -2.11
C ALA A 246 -17.95 -11.84 -1.22
N GLY A 247 -18.64 -12.99 -1.15
CA GLY A 247 -18.23 -14.13 -0.33
C GLY A 247 -16.94 -14.78 -0.80
N VAL A 248 -16.78 -14.97 -2.12
CA VAL A 248 -15.64 -15.69 -2.72
C VAL A 248 -14.30 -15.03 -2.43
N LEU A 249 -14.25 -13.68 -2.35
CA LEU A 249 -13.01 -12.97 -2.02
C LEU A 249 -12.46 -13.37 -0.64
N TRP A 250 -13.35 -13.67 0.31
CA TRP A 250 -13.01 -13.88 1.73
C TRP A 250 -13.01 -15.36 2.15
N GLU A 251 -13.01 -16.28 1.19
CA GLU A 251 -12.89 -17.71 1.46
C GLU A 251 -11.46 -18.11 1.86
N ALA A 252 -11.37 -19.21 2.61
CA ALA A 252 -10.08 -19.79 2.96
C ALA A 252 -9.37 -20.23 1.69
N GLN A 253 -8.09 -19.89 1.58
CA GLN A 253 -7.25 -20.37 0.51
C GLN A 253 -6.44 -21.58 0.97
N ALA A 254 -5.92 -22.34 0.00
CA ALA A 254 -5.00 -23.43 0.31
C ALA A 254 -3.76 -22.89 1.04
N GLY A 255 -3.27 -23.67 2.00
CA GLY A 255 -1.96 -23.45 2.60
C GLY A 255 -0.85 -23.65 1.56
N VAL A 256 0.19 -22.84 1.63
CA VAL A 256 1.30 -22.84 0.67
C VAL A 256 2.65 -22.83 1.38
N VAL A 257 3.69 -23.24 0.67
CA VAL A 257 5.07 -23.21 1.18
C VAL A 257 5.67 -21.82 1.01
N ASP A 258 6.73 -21.52 1.79
CA ASP A 258 7.49 -20.28 1.60
C ASP A 258 8.19 -20.28 0.23
N VAL A 259 7.81 -19.35 -0.63
CA VAL A 259 8.41 -19.19 -1.96
C VAL A 259 9.91 -18.85 -1.89
N LEU A 260 10.37 -18.32 -0.75
CA LEU A 260 11.77 -18.00 -0.52
C LEU A 260 12.58 -19.15 0.06
N GLU A 261 11.98 -20.29 0.37
CA GLU A 261 12.63 -21.41 1.08
C GLU A 261 13.91 -21.87 0.36
N ASN A 262 13.84 -22.08 -0.96
CA ASN A 262 15.00 -22.48 -1.76
C ASN A 262 16.12 -21.43 -1.72
N ALA A 263 15.77 -20.14 -1.85
CA ALA A 263 16.74 -19.03 -1.77
C ALA A 263 17.38 -18.93 -0.37
N ARG A 264 16.63 -19.21 0.71
CA ARG A 264 17.14 -19.28 2.08
C ARG A 264 18.16 -20.40 2.23
N GLN A 265 17.86 -21.60 1.72
CA GLN A 265 18.76 -22.76 1.76
C GLN A 265 20.06 -22.50 1.01
N ARG A 266 19.98 -21.83 -0.14
CA ARG A 266 21.15 -21.41 -0.95
C ARG A 266 21.86 -20.17 -0.41
N GLN A 267 21.38 -19.58 0.69
CA GLN A 267 21.93 -18.38 1.32
C GLN A 267 22.02 -17.16 0.38
N VAL A 268 21.03 -17.02 -0.51
CA VAL A 268 20.94 -15.89 -1.43
C VAL A 268 20.70 -14.59 -0.64
N CYS A 269 21.24 -13.48 -1.17
CA CYS A 269 21.00 -12.14 -0.65
C CYS A 269 19.95 -11.42 -1.50
N GLY A 270 19.07 -10.66 -0.84
CA GLY A 270 18.12 -9.77 -1.47
C GLY A 270 18.68 -8.35 -1.62
N VAL A 271 18.17 -7.66 -2.62
CA VAL A 271 18.30 -6.21 -2.81
C VAL A 271 16.89 -5.63 -2.83
N LEU A 272 16.69 -4.55 -2.09
CA LEU A 272 15.39 -3.91 -2.00
C LEU A 272 15.25 -2.79 -3.03
N LEU A 273 14.26 -2.94 -3.92
CA LEU A 273 13.86 -1.94 -4.89
C LEU A 273 12.47 -1.45 -4.54
N ASP A 274 12.28 -0.13 -4.50
CA ASP A 274 10.99 0.47 -4.19
C ASP A 274 10.09 0.50 -5.44
N ASP A 275 8.81 0.20 -5.21
CA ASP A 275 7.75 0.23 -6.22
C ASP A 275 6.78 1.38 -5.92
N ALA A 276 7.22 2.58 -6.33
CA ALA A 276 6.46 3.82 -6.09
C ALA A 276 5.12 3.82 -6.84
N CYS A 277 5.05 3.22 -8.04
CA CYS A 277 3.81 3.17 -8.83
C CYS A 277 2.73 2.36 -8.10
N TYR A 278 3.07 1.16 -7.63
CA TYR A 278 2.14 0.38 -6.81
C TYR A 278 1.74 1.15 -5.55
N ARG A 279 2.69 1.81 -4.87
CA ARG A 279 2.38 2.57 -3.65
C ARG A 279 1.33 3.65 -3.90
N LEU A 280 1.45 4.44 -4.97
CA LEU A 280 0.45 5.45 -5.32
C LEU A 280 -0.91 4.83 -5.64
N ARG A 281 -0.95 3.79 -6.48
CA ARG A 281 -2.20 3.10 -6.86
C ARG A 281 -2.90 2.49 -5.66
N HIS A 282 -2.15 1.80 -4.80
CA HIS A 282 -2.67 1.20 -3.57
C HIS A 282 -3.27 2.27 -2.65
N LEU A 283 -2.54 3.36 -2.37
CA LEU A 283 -3.04 4.43 -1.52
C LEU A 283 -4.30 5.11 -2.07
N ARG A 284 -4.37 5.31 -3.39
CA ARG A 284 -5.56 5.84 -4.04
C ARG A 284 -6.75 4.88 -3.91
N GLN A 285 -6.54 3.60 -4.16
CA GLN A 285 -7.59 2.59 -4.00
C GLN A 285 -8.15 2.54 -2.58
N ARG A 286 -7.31 2.73 -1.56
CA ARG A 286 -7.77 2.86 -0.16
C ARG A 286 -8.71 4.04 0.02
N VAL A 287 -8.42 5.18 -0.61
CA VAL A 287 -9.31 6.36 -0.58
C VAL A 287 -10.61 6.07 -1.30
N ASP A 288 -10.56 5.44 -2.48
CA ASP A 288 -11.75 5.02 -3.24
C ASP A 288 -12.64 4.08 -2.39
N THR A 289 -12.02 3.13 -1.67
CA THR A 289 -12.70 2.22 -0.73
C THR A 289 -13.37 3.00 0.41
N CYS A 290 -12.71 4.05 0.94
CA CYS A 290 -13.31 4.91 1.96
C CYS A 290 -14.55 5.65 1.44
N GLN A 291 -14.53 6.14 0.20
CA GLN A 291 -15.71 6.78 -0.41
C GLN A 291 -16.88 5.81 -0.54
N GLN A 292 -16.61 4.58 -0.99
CA GLN A 292 -17.63 3.52 -1.06
C GLN A 292 -18.20 3.20 0.32
N LEU A 293 -17.34 3.09 1.33
CA LEU A 293 -17.75 2.85 2.71
C LEU A 293 -18.63 3.97 3.27
N PHE A 294 -18.40 5.24 2.91
CA PHE A 294 -19.30 6.33 3.30
C PHE A 294 -20.72 6.14 2.76
N ALA A 295 -20.84 5.80 1.48
CA ALA A 295 -22.14 5.51 0.88
C ALA A 295 -22.82 4.31 1.54
N LEU A 296 -22.07 3.23 1.82
CA LEU A 296 -22.60 2.05 2.51
C LEU A 296 -23.02 2.35 3.94
N CYS A 297 -22.24 3.13 4.69
CA CYS A 297 -22.60 3.56 6.05
C CYS A 297 -23.88 4.39 6.06
N ALA A 298 -24.07 5.25 5.06
CA ALA A 298 -25.28 6.05 4.93
C ALA A 298 -26.51 5.19 4.64
N ARG A 299 -26.40 4.25 3.68
CA ARG A 299 -27.46 3.27 3.38
C ARG A 299 -27.81 2.44 4.61
N HIS A 300 -26.81 2.00 5.38
CA HIS A 300 -27.01 1.28 6.62
C HIS A 300 -27.72 2.13 7.68
N ALA A 301 -27.29 3.38 7.87
CA ALA A 301 -27.86 4.29 8.86
C ALA A 301 -29.36 4.56 8.62
N VAL A 302 -29.78 4.68 7.34
CA VAL A 302 -31.18 4.92 6.95
C VAL A 302 -32.12 3.78 7.37
N LEU A 303 -31.60 2.56 7.59
CA LEU A 303 -32.41 1.43 8.06
C LEU A 303 -32.88 1.59 9.50
N HIS A 304 -32.29 2.51 10.29
CA HIS A 304 -32.70 2.76 11.66
C HIS A 304 -33.97 3.64 11.73
N PRO A 305 -35.00 3.26 12.52
CA PRO A 305 -36.27 3.99 12.58
C PRO A 305 -36.16 5.47 12.96
N HIS A 306 -35.15 5.82 13.76
CA HIS A 306 -34.94 7.19 14.26
C HIS A 306 -33.77 7.90 13.56
N HIS A 307 -33.32 7.43 12.40
CA HIS A 307 -32.20 7.99 11.64
C HIS A 307 -32.30 9.52 11.47
N ALA A 308 -33.41 10.02 10.93
CA ALA A 308 -33.56 11.45 10.63
C ALA A 308 -33.45 12.33 11.89
N SER A 309 -34.09 11.92 12.98
CA SER A 309 -34.02 12.64 14.26
C SER A 309 -32.62 12.56 14.88
N ALA A 310 -32.00 11.39 14.84
CA ALA A 310 -30.63 11.20 15.34
C ALA A 310 -29.62 12.02 14.54
N LEU A 311 -29.77 12.12 13.22
CA LEU A 311 -28.91 12.92 12.35
C LEU A 311 -28.98 14.42 12.71
N LEU A 312 -30.17 14.94 12.97
CA LEU A 312 -30.34 16.33 13.42
C LEU A 312 -29.64 16.57 14.77
N VAL A 313 -29.81 15.66 15.73
CA VAL A 313 -29.14 15.75 17.04
C VAL A 313 -27.62 15.65 16.86
N GLN A 314 -27.14 14.73 16.03
CA GLN A 314 -25.74 14.53 15.71
C GLN A 314 -25.08 15.76 15.07
N GLN A 315 -25.81 16.52 14.25
CA GLN A 315 -25.28 17.70 13.56
C GLN A 315 -25.42 18.99 14.37
N LEU A 316 -26.49 19.14 15.16
CA LEU A 316 -26.82 20.40 15.83
C LEU A 316 -26.53 20.40 17.33
N VAL A 317 -26.51 19.24 17.99
CA VAL A 317 -26.40 19.15 19.46
C VAL A 317 -25.09 18.51 19.88
N VAL A 318 -24.69 17.41 19.24
CA VAL A 318 -23.46 16.67 19.62
C VAL A 318 -22.17 17.49 19.47
N PRO A 319 -21.95 18.31 18.42
CA PRO A 319 -20.70 19.06 18.28
C PRO A 319 -20.54 20.12 19.37
N ARG A 320 -19.32 20.29 19.90
CA ARG A 320 -18.99 21.35 20.88
C ARG A 320 -18.97 22.74 20.27
N SER A 321 -18.68 22.82 18.98
CA SER A 321 -18.64 24.07 18.21
C SER A 321 -19.26 23.85 16.84
N ILE A 322 -19.89 24.90 16.30
CA ILE A 322 -20.41 24.92 14.94
C ILE A 322 -19.82 26.15 14.25
N ARG A 323 -19.13 25.95 13.11
CA ARG A 323 -18.46 27.03 12.35
C ARG A 323 -17.54 27.90 13.20
N GLY A 324 -16.83 27.28 14.15
CA GLY A 324 -15.86 27.96 15.03
C GLY A 324 -16.45 28.71 16.22
N GLN A 325 -17.77 28.68 16.43
CA GLN A 325 -18.43 29.24 17.60
C GLN A 325 -18.86 28.13 18.57
N GLU A 326 -18.85 28.41 19.87
CA GLU A 326 -19.36 27.47 20.89
C GLU A 326 -20.82 27.12 20.61
N ASN A 327 -21.16 25.84 20.68
CA ASN A 327 -22.52 25.37 20.42
C ASN A 327 -23.36 25.44 21.71
N PRO A 328 -24.35 26.35 21.83
CA PRO A 328 -25.17 26.47 23.03
C PRO A 328 -26.03 25.22 23.28
N LEU A 329 -26.35 24.46 22.22
CA LEU A 329 -27.15 23.25 22.33
C LEU A 329 -26.36 22.08 22.92
N HIS A 330 -25.02 22.12 22.87
CA HIS A 330 -24.18 21.03 23.38
C HIS A 330 -24.40 20.76 24.87
N ALA A 331 -24.75 21.78 25.66
CA ALA A 331 -25.08 21.61 27.08
C ALA A 331 -26.23 20.62 27.31
N ALA A 332 -27.12 20.42 26.33
CA ALA A 332 -28.20 19.43 26.41
C ALA A 332 -27.70 17.98 26.40
N MET A 333 -26.48 17.70 25.90
CA MET A 333 -25.87 16.36 25.93
C MET A 333 -25.68 15.85 27.36
N ALA A 334 -25.50 16.74 28.34
CA ALA A 334 -25.41 16.37 29.75
C ALA A 334 -26.71 15.73 30.29
N LYS A 335 -27.85 15.97 29.64
CA LYS A 335 -29.15 15.39 30.00
C LYS A 335 -29.37 13.99 29.40
N LEU A 336 -28.56 13.59 28.42
CA LEU A 336 -28.67 12.28 27.77
C LEU A 336 -27.80 11.25 28.51
N HIS A 337 -28.44 10.18 28.97
CA HIS A 337 -27.76 9.01 29.49
C HIS A 337 -27.02 8.26 28.37
N GLU A 338 -26.04 7.43 28.76
CA GLU A 338 -25.20 6.67 27.84
C GLU A 338 -25.99 5.84 26.79
N PRO A 339 -27.11 5.16 27.11
CA PRO A 339 -27.89 4.45 26.08
C PRO A 339 -28.43 5.37 24.99
N GLY A 340 -28.84 6.60 25.34
CA GLY A 340 -29.32 7.59 24.37
C GLY A 340 -28.19 8.10 23.46
N ARG A 341 -27.00 8.32 24.03
CA ARG A 341 -25.79 8.68 23.27
C ARG A 341 -25.39 7.59 22.29
N ARG A 342 -25.39 6.33 22.75
CA ARG A 342 -25.14 5.16 21.89
C ARG A 342 -26.20 5.04 20.79
N ALA A 343 -27.47 5.27 21.09
CA ALA A 343 -28.54 5.23 20.10
C ALA A 343 -28.35 6.28 18.98
N ILE A 344 -27.85 7.47 19.31
CA ILE A 344 -27.46 8.48 18.31
C ILE A 344 -26.39 7.88 17.38
N ASN A 345 -25.28 7.39 17.95
CA ASN A 345 -24.19 6.79 17.17
C ASN A 345 -24.65 5.63 16.26
N GLN A 346 -25.55 4.78 16.75
CA GLN A 346 -26.13 3.66 15.99
C GLN A 346 -26.90 4.19 14.79
N CYS A 347 -27.85 5.10 15.03
CA CYS A 347 -28.74 5.63 13.99
C CYS A 347 -28.02 6.46 12.93
N THR A 348 -26.80 6.93 13.19
CA THR A 348 -25.98 7.73 12.25
C THR A 348 -24.72 7.01 11.77
N ALA A 349 -24.53 5.73 12.13
CA ALA A 349 -23.34 4.93 11.87
C ALA A 349 -22.02 5.66 12.22
N THR A 350 -22.02 6.44 13.31
CA THR A 350 -20.92 7.35 13.66
C THR A 350 -19.62 6.60 13.91
N VAL A 351 -19.67 5.44 14.57
CA VAL A 351 -18.47 4.64 14.89
C VAL A 351 -17.80 4.12 13.62
N GLN A 352 -18.58 3.57 12.68
CA GLN A 352 -18.10 3.08 11.40
C GLN A 352 -17.48 4.22 10.60
N ARG A 353 -18.23 5.32 10.44
CA ARG A 353 -17.78 6.51 9.71
C ARG A 353 -16.51 7.07 10.34
N ALA A 354 -16.38 7.08 11.67
CA ALA A 354 -15.19 7.58 12.33
C ALA A 354 -13.91 6.84 11.98
N VAL A 355 -14.01 5.51 11.83
CA VAL A 355 -12.91 4.70 11.33
C VAL A 355 -12.59 5.07 9.88
N VAL A 356 -13.60 5.17 9.01
CA VAL A 356 -13.41 5.53 7.59
C VAL A 356 -12.74 6.91 7.43
N TRP A 357 -13.16 7.94 8.19
CA TRP A 357 -12.52 9.26 8.18
C TRP A 357 -11.05 9.19 8.54
N ARG A 358 -10.71 8.47 9.62
CA ARG A 358 -9.32 8.34 10.07
C ARG A 358 -8.46 7.64 9.01
N HIS A 359 -8.98 6.59 8.38
CA HIS A 359 -8.27 5.87 7.33
C HIS A 359 -8.11 6.69 6.06
N MET A 360 -9.14 7.43 5.62
CA MET A 360 -9.06 8.30 4.44
C MET A 360 -7.98 9.38 4.63
N LEU A 361 -8.00 10.08 5.77
CA LEU A 361 -6.98 11.08 6.11
C LEU A 361 -5.57 10.46 6.15
N SER A 362 -5.43 9.29 6.79
CA SER A 362 -4.13 8.60 6.86
C SER A 362 -3.62 8.17 5.48
N ALA A 363 -4.51 7.69 4.60
CA ALA A 363 -4.16 7.32 3.23
C ALA A 363 -3.75 8.54 2.39
N GLN A 364 -4.44 9.67 2.55
CA GLN A 364 -4.10 10.94 1.90
C GLN A 364 -2.76 11.50 2.41
N ASP A 365 -2.51 11.50 3.72
CA ASP A 365 -1.23 11.91 4.30
C ASP A 365 -0.08 11.05 3.75
N ALA A 366 -0.28 9.73 3.67
CA ALA A 366 0.69 8.82 3.09
C ALA A 366 0.89 9.05 1.58
N LEU A 367 -0.16 9.46 0.86
CA LEU A 367 -0.10 9.78 -0.57
C LEU A 367 0.72 11.05 -0.80
N VAL A 368 0.48 12.11 -0.02
CA VAL A 368 1.29 13.34 -0.01
C VAL A 368 2.75 13.02 0.30
N ALA A 369 3.01 12.21 1.34
CA ALA A 369 4.37 11.82 1.71
C ALA A 369 5.06 11.04 0.59
N SER A 370 4.32 10.18 -0.15
CA SER A 370 4.87 9.40 -1.26
C SER A 370 5.19 10.29 -2.47
N LEU A 371 4.34 11.27 -2.80
CA LEU A 371 4.57 12.21 -3.91
C LEU A 371 5.75 13.15 -3.68
N LYS A 372 6.08 13.46 -2.42
CA LYS A 372 7.27 14.27 -2.06
C LYS A 372 8.60 13.54 -2.26
N GLN A 373 8.59 12.24 -2.54
CA GLN A 373 9.81 11.46 -2.75
C GLN A 373 10.31 11.63 -4.18
N SER A 374 11.59 11.98 -4.34
CA SER A 374 12.23 12.12 -5.66
C SER A 374 12.14 10.85 -6.51
N ALA A 375 12.18 9.68 -5.88
CA ALA A 375 12.00 8.40 -6.59
C ALA A 375 10.60 8.28 -7.21
N THR A 376 9.56 8.79 -6.54
CA THR A 376 8.19 8.83 -7.06
C THR A 376 8.08 9.82 -8.22
N GLU A 377 8.69 11.00 -8.11
CA GLU A 377 8.73 11.99 -9.20
C GLU A 377 9.40 11.40 -10.45
N GLN A 378 10.53 10.72 -10.28
CA GLN A 378 11.23 10.08 -11.38
C GLN A 378 10.45 8.89 -11.94
N MET A 379 9.71 8.14 -11.11
CA MET A 379 8.79 7.11 -11.59
C MET A 379 7.65 7.70 -12.42
N LEU A 380 7.07 8.83 -12.02
CA LEU A 380 6.07 9.54 -12.84
C LEU A 380 6.68 9.99 -14.17
N ALA A 381 7.93 10.48 -14.15
CA ALA A 381 8.66 10.82 -15.36
C ALA A 381 8.91 9.60 -16.27
N ASP A 382 9.05 8.40 -15.72
CA ASP A 382 9.12 7.16 -16.51
C ASP A 382 7.83 6.97 -17.32
N HIS A 383 6.67 7.03 -16.66
CA HIS A 383 5.36 6.88 -17.31
C HIS A 383 5.05 8.02 -18.30
N LEU A 384 5.38 9.26 -17.95
CA LEU A 384 5.17 10.44 -18.81
C LEU A 384 6.16 10.54 -19.98
N SER A 385 7.16 9.66 -20.03
CA SER A 385 8.10 9.55 -21.16
C SER A 385 7.68 8.52 -22.22
N LEU A 386 6.56 7.84 -22.00
CA LEU A 386 5.93 6.98 -23.00
C LEU A 386 5.24 7.82 -24.09
N GLU A 387 4.82 7.18 -25.17
CA GLU A 387 4.20 7.84 -26.32
C GLU A 387 2.74 7.39 -26.50
N GLY A 388 1.96 8.13 -27.28
CA GLY A 388 0.60 7.76 -27.64
C GLY A 388 -0.36 7.62 -26.45
N PHE A 389 -1.12 6.53 -26.42
CA PHE A 389 -2.13 6.29 -25.39
C PHE A 389 -1.54 6.09 -23.99
N ASP A 390 -0.32 5.58 -23.89
CA ASP A 390 0.32 5.33 -22.59
C ASP A 390 0.65 6.65 -21.88
N TYR A 391 1.07 7.67 -22.63
CA TYR A 391 1.25 9.02 -22.09
C TYR A 391 -0.06 9.60 -21.56
N VAL A 392 -1.15 9.48 -22.34
CA VAL A 392 -2.47 9.98 -21.95
C VAL A 392 -2.98 9.24 -20.72
N ALA A 393 -2.78 7.92 -20.64
CA ALA A 393 -3.11 7.11 -19.48
C ALA A 393 -2.32 7.56 -18.23
N ALA A 394 -1.02 7.82 -18.36
CA ALA A 394 -0.21 8.34 -17.27
C ALA A 394 -0.69 9.72 -16.76
N MET A 395 -1.04 10.62 -17.67
CA MET A 395 -1.62 11.93 -17.33
C MET A 395 -2.98 11.80 -16.64
N TYR A 396 -3.84 10.90 -17.13
CA TYR A 396 -5.12 10.60 -16.50
C TYR A 396 -4.93 10.06 -15.07
N GLU A 397 -4.04 9.09 -14.89
CA GLU A 397 -3.74 8.52 -13.58
C GLU A 397 -3.16 9.54 -12.59
N LEU A 398 -2.29 10.44 -13.07
CA LEU A 398 -1.78 11.55 -12.28
C LEU A 398 -2.90 12.51 -11.88
N SER A 399 -3.75 12.92 -12.82
CA SER A 399 -4.87 13.83 -12.54
C SER A 399 -5.86 13.25 -11.52
N ARG A 400 -6.19 11.95 -11.62
CA ARG A 400 -6.98 11.23 -10.61
C ARG A 400 -6.32 11.23 -9.24
N THR A 401 -5.01 11.01 -9.19
CA THR A 401 -4.24 11.00 -7.93
C THR A 401 -4.28 12.38 -7.26
N LEU A 402 -4.14 13.46 -8.03
CA LEU A 402 -4.27 14.83 -7.52
C LEU A 402 -5.71 15.15 -7.07
N ALA A 403 -6.73 14.71 -7.83
CA ALA A 403 -8.13 14.87 -7.44
C ALA A 403 -8.42 14.17 -6.11
N THR A 404 -7.86 12.97 -5.91
CA THR A 404 -7.99 12.19 -4.66
C THR A 404 -7.46 12.93 -3.43
N LEU A 405 -6.41 13.73 -3.60
CA LEU A 405 -5.84 14.57 -2.53
C LEU A 405 -6.71 15.77 -2.18
N ALA A 406 -7.50 16.28 -3.12
CA ALA A 406 -8.37 17.43 -2.93
C ALA A 406 -9.69 17.07 -2.22
N LEU A 407 -10.00 15.78 -2.07
CA LEU A 407 -11.22 15.31 -1.42
C LEU A 407 -11.14 15.46 0.09
N LEU A 408 -12.04 16.24 0.68
CA LEU A 408 -12.22 16.25 2.13
C LEU A 408 -13.20 15.14 2.53
N PRO A 409 -12.95 14.39 3.62
CA PRO A 409 -13.91 13.42 4.14
C PRO A 409 -15.33 13.99 4.31
N SER A 410 -15.44 15.25 4.74
CA SER A 410 -16.71 15.96 4.86
C SER A 410 -17.49 16.14 3.56
N ASN A 411 -16.79 16.18 2.42
CA ASN A 411 -17.42 16.37 1.11
C ASN A 411 -17.93 15.05 0.52
N VAL A 412 -17.42 13.92 1.01
CA VAL A 412 -17.76 12.57 0.51
C VAL A 412 -18.61 11.78 1.49
N ASP A 413 -18.64 12.19 2.77
CA ASP A 413 -19.54 11.63 3.77
C ASP A 413 -20.92 12.31 3.70
N PRO A 414 -21.96 11.63 3.18
CA PRO A 414 -23.28 12.23 2.98
C PRO A 414 -23.99 12.59 4.29
N LEU A 415 -23.54 12.07 5.43
CA LEU A 415 -24.13 12.30 6.74
C LEU A 415 -23.36 13.34 7.57
N ALA A 416 -22.30 13.97 7.04
CA ALA A 416 -21.52 15.03 7.70
C ALA A 416 -21.34 16.30 6.85
N PRO A 417 -22.42 16.91 6.32
CA PRO A 417 -22.33 18.13 5.51
C PRO A 417 -21.77 19.33 6.26
N GLY A 418 -21.77 19.30 7.60
CA GLY A 418 -21.24 20.36 8.47
C GLY A 418 -19.72 20.35 8.66
N GLY A 419 -19.01 19.34 8.15
CA GLY A 419 -17.54 19.27 8.24
C GLY A 419 -17.01 18.52 9.46
N ASP A 420 -17.83 18.31 10.48
CA ASP A 420 -17.42 17.68 11.74
C ASP A 420 -18.17 16.38 11.99
N MET A 421 -17.43 15.38 12.47
CA MET A 421 -17.97 14.11 12.92
C MET A 421 -17.42 13.85 14.33
N VAL A 422 -18.35 13.76 15.28
CA VAL A 422 -18.07 13.75 16.71
C VAL A 422 -18.75 12.54 17.34
N ASP A 423 -18.05 11.80 18.20
CA ASP A 423 -18.66 10.72 18.96
C ASP A 423 -19.66 11.31 19.98
N ALA A 424 -20.89 10.77 20.01
CA ALA A 424 -21.91 11.21 20.94
C ALA A 424 -21.68 10.70 22.38
N VAL A 425 -20.85 9.68 22.58
CA VAL A 425 -20.60 9.02 23.88
C VAL A 425 -19.64 9.82 24.74
#